data_AF-A0A5S4TKK1-F1
#
_entry.id   AF-A0A5S4TKK1-F1
#
_cell.length_a   1.000
_cell.length_b   1.000
_cell.length_c   1.000
_cell.angle_alpha   90.00
_cell.angle_beta   90.00
_cell.angle_gamma   90.00
#
_symmetry.space_group_name_H-M   'P 1'
#
loop_
_entity.id
_entity.type
_entity.pdbx_description
1 polymer ?
#
loop_
_entity_poly.entity_id
_entity_poly.type
_entity_poly.pdbx_seq_one_letter_code
_entity_poly.pdbx_strand_id
1 'polypeptide(L)' 'AKYPAKMLVVAGGVAANQGLRERLAEEITDIDVVIPPLRLCGDNAGMIALAAAVEYDKQHFASLDLNAKPSLTFDQFHKD' A
#
# COMPACT_ATOMS: atom_id res chain seq x y z
N ALA A 1 -15.21 -3.06 -15.45
CA ALA A 1 -14.45 -3.69 -14.34
C ALA A 1 -15.39 -4.00 -13.17
N LYS A 2 -15.12 -5.04 -12.37
CA LYS A 2 -15.91 -5.42 -11.18
C LYS A 2 -15.93 -4.32 -10.10
N TYR A 3 -14.93 -3.45 -10.08
CA TYR A 3 -14.84 -2.27 -9.22
C TYR A 3 -14.34 -1.08 -10.05
N PRO A 4 -15.11 0.01 -10.18
CA PRO A 4 -14.64 1.21 -10.86
C PRO A 4 -13.64 1.96 -9.96
N ALA A 5 -12.35 1.86 -10.27
CA ALA A 5 -11.28 2.58 -9.59
C ALA A 5 -10.86 3.80 -10.41
N LYS A 6 -10.46 4.89 -9.74
CA LYS A 6 -9.94 6.10 -10.38
C LYS A 6 -8.41 6.12 -10.51
N MET A 7 -7.74 5.20 -9.83
CA MET A 7 -6.28 5.10 -9.73
C MET A 7 -5.89 3.67 -9.37
N LEU A 8 -4.76 3.22 -9.87
CA LEU A 8 -4.09 1.98 -9.47
C LEU A 8 -2.81 2.33 -8.69
N VAL A 9 -2.67 1.78 -7.48
CA VAL A 9 -1.43 1.86 -6.69
C VAL A 9 -0.78 0.49 -6.65
N VAL A 10 0.51 0.40 -6.99
CA VAL A 10 1.27 -0.86 -6.97
C VAL A 10 2.39 -0.77 -5.96
N ALA A 11 2.34 -1.61 -4.92
CA ALA A 11 3.29 -1.63 -3.81
C ALA A 11 3.83 -3.05 -3.58
N GLY A 12 4.84 -3.16 -2.69
CA GLY A 12 5.55 -4.40 -2.40
C GLY A 12 6.79 -4.59 -3.27
N GLY A 13 7.67 -5.53 -2.87
CA GLY A 13 8.99 -5.68 -3.50
C GLY A 13 8.93 -5.93 -5.02
N VAL A 14 7.91 -6.66 -5.50
CA VAL A 14 7.72 -6.93 -6.94
C VAL A 14 7.35 -5.67 -7.73
N ALA A 15 6.83 -4.62 -7.09
CA ALA A 15 6.61 -3.32 -7.73
C ALA A 15 7.92 -2.66 -8.21
N ALA A 16 9.09 -3.13 -7.77
CA ALA A 16 10.38 -2.71 -8.30
C ALA A 16 10.74 -3.35 -9.65
N ASN A 17 9.97 -4.33 -10.14
CA ASN A 17 10.25 -5.02 -11.39
C ASN A 17 10.06 -4.08 -12.59
N GLN A 18 11.10 -3.97 -13.42
CA GLN A 18 11.12 -3.06 -14.57
C GLN A 18 10.09 -3.44 -15.64
N GLY A 19 10.02 -4.71 -16.04
CA GLY A 19 9.07 -5.16 -17.06
C GLY A 19 7.62 -5.01 -16.63
N LEU A 20 7.31 -5.17 -15.33
CA LEU A 20 6.00 -4.87 -14.77
C LEU A 20 5.67 -3.38 -14.91
N ARG A 21 6.61 -2.48 -14.58
CA ARG A 21 6.40 -1.03 -14.66
C ARG A 21 6.14 -0.57 -16.10
N GLU A 22 6.95 -1.06 -17.04
CA GLU A 22 6.81 -0.74 -18.47
C GLU A 22 5.45 -1.19 -18.99
N ARG A 23 5.06 -2.45 -18.75
CA ARG A 23 3.77 -2.96 -19.20
C ARG A 23 2.59 -2.25 -18.57
N LEU A 24 2.65 -1.91 -17.28
CA LEU A 24 1.57 -1.15 -16.63
C LEU A 24 1.42 0.25 -17.23
N ALA A 25 2.53 0.91 -17.57
CA ALA A 25 2.50 2.22 -18.21
C ALA A 25 1.97 2.18 -19.65
N GLU A 26 2.21 1.08 -20.37
CA GLU A 26 1.71 0.88 -21.74
C GLU A 26 0.23 0.46 -21.77
N GLU A 27 -0.17 -0.46 -20.89
CA GLU A 27 -1.48 -1.12 -20.94
C GLU A 27 -2.57 -0.35 -20.17
N ILE A 28 -2.21 0.48 -19.19
CA ILE A 28 -3.16 1.23 -18.35
C ILE A 28 -2.97 2.72 -18.57
N THR A 29 -3.81 3.29 -19.43
CA THR A 29 -3.74 4.70 -19.85
C THR A 29 -4.94 5.53 -19.40
N ASP A 30 -6.05 4.88 -19.03
CA ASP A 30 -7.31 5.56 -18.67
C ASP A 30 -7.36 6.04 -17.21
N ILE A 31 -6.44 5.56 -16.37
CA ILE A 31 -6.35 5.91 -14.95
C ILE A 31 -4.89 6.07 -14.52
N ASP A 32 -4.66 6.85 -13.47
CA ASP A 32 -3.32 7.03 -12.92
C ASP A 32 -2.77 5.72 -12.35
N VAL A 33 -1.52 5.41 -12.69
CA VAL A 33 -0.76 4.31 -12.08
C VAL A 33 0.34 4.90 -11.21
N VAL A 34 0.25 4.70 -9.90
CA VAL A 34 1.23 5.18 -8.93
C VAL A 34 2.08 4.02 -8.45
N ILE A 35 3.39 4.12 -8.67
CA ILE A 35 4.39 3.17 -8.21
C ILE A 35 5.48 3.94 -7.46
N PRO A 36 5.83 3.57 -6.22
CA PRO A 36 6.81 4.30 -5.45
C PRO A 36 8.22 4.23 -6.08
N PRO A 37 9.12 5.17 -5.72
CA PRO A 37 10.54 5.06 -6.06
C PRO A 37 11.13 3.71 -5.65
N LEU A 38 12.08 3.16 -6.41
CA LEU A 38 12.63 1.81 -6.20
C LEU A 38 13.05 1.55 -4.74
N ARG A 39 13.70 2.54 -4.10
CA ARG A 39 14.15 2.45 -2.69
C ARG A 39 13.03 2.31 -1.65
N LEU A 40 11.77 2.50 -2.06
CA LEU A 40 10.59 2.47 -1.21
C LEU A 40 9.59 1.36 -1.61
N CYS A 41 9.90 0.51 -2.61
CA CYS A 41 9.00 -0.57 -3.03
C CYS A 41 8.94 -1.72 -2.02
N GLY A 42 10.09 -2.13 -1.48
CA GLY A 42 10.18 -3.18 -0.47
C GLY A 42 9.89 -2.68 0.94
N ASP A 43 9.92 -3.59 1.91
CA ASP A 43 9.73 -3.26 3.31
C ASP A 43 10.79 -2.26 3.78
N ASN A 44 10.33 -1.14 4.35
CA ASN A 44 11.21 -0.08 4.83
C ASN A 44 10.60 0.66 6.02
N ALA A 45 11.45 1.30 6.84
CA ALA A 45 10.97 2.04 8.00
C ALA A 45 10.13 3.29 7.64
N GLY A 46 10.30 3.83 6.43
CA GLY A 46 9.56 5.01 5.96
C GLY A 46 8.06 4.76 5.86
N MET A 47 7.65 3.59 5.35
CA MET A 47 6.23 3.23 5.26
C MET A 47 5.60 3.06 6.66
N ILE A 48 6.36 2.53 7.62
CA ILE A 48 5.91 2.37 9.01
C ILE A 48 5.77 3.73 9.69
N ALA A 49 6.74 4.64 9.48
CA ALA A 49 6.68 6.00 10.02
C ALA A 49 5.48 6.78 9.46
N LEU A 50 5.20 6.66 8.16
CA LEU A 50 4.04 7.31 7.55
C LEU A 50 2.72 6.73 8.09
N ALA A 51 2.61 5.40 8.21
CA ALA A 51 1.44 4.77 8.82
C ALA A 51 1.23 5.24 10.27
N ALA A 52 2.30 5.32 11.06
CA ALA A 52 2.25 5.82 12.43
C ALA A 52 1.81 7.29 12.51
N ALA A 53 2.29 8.15 11.60
CA ALA A 53 1.86 9.54 11.53
C ALA A 53 0.36 9.67 11.22
N VAL A 54 -0.14 8.86 10.27
CA VAL A 54 -1.58 8.81 9.95
C VAL A 54 -2.41 8.36 11.16
N GLU A 55 -1.96 7.36 11.90
CA GLU A 55 -2.67 6.91 13.11
C GLU A 55 -2.57 7.92 14.26
N TYR A 56 -1.45 8.63 14.38
CA TYR A 56 -1.28 9.75 15.32
C TYR A 56 -2.29 10.88 15.03
N ASP A 57 -2.43 11.28 13.77
CA ASP A 57 -3.37 12.32 13.35
C ASP A 57 -4.83 11.93 13.63
N LYS A 58 -5.14 10.63 13.60
CA LYS A 58 -6.45 10.06 14.00
C LYS A 58 -6.59 9.87 15.51
N GLN A 59 -5.57 10.18 16.29
CA GLN A 59 -5.50 9.95 17.73
C GLN A 59 -5.67 8.47 18.14
N HIS A 60 -5.26 7.54 17.28
CA HIS A 60 -5.26 6.11 17.56
C HIS A 60 -3.98 5.72 18.31
N PHE A 61 -4.04 5.77 19.63
CA PHE A 61 -2.93 5.41 20.51
C PHE A 61 -3.12 4.02 21.11
N ALA A 62 -2.01 3.29 21.25
CA ALA A 62 -1.97 2.03 21.99
C ALA A 62 -1.36 2.25 23.38
N SER A 63 -1.74 1.40 24.32
CA SER A 63 -1.11 1.29 25.64
C SER A 63 0.23 0.54 25.57
N LEU A 64 0.99 0.58 26.66
CA LEU A 64 2.35 0.00 26.72
C LEU A 64 2.38 -1.54 26.71
N ASP A 65 1.23 -2.21 26.84
CA ASP A 65 1.07 -3.66 26.72
C ASP A 65 0.85 -4.12 25.27
N LEU A 66 0.90 -3.21 24.28
CA LEU A 66 0.79 -3.56 22.86
C LEU A 66 1.83 -4.62 22.47
N ASN A 67 1.37 -5.67 21.81
CA ASN A 67 2.21 -6.78 21.38
C ASN A 67 2.01 -7.10 19.90
N ALA A 68 3.01 -7.74 19.31
CA ALA A 68 3.00 -8.12 17.90
C ALA A 68 1.91 -9.16 17.61
N LYS A 69 1.29 -9.05 16.43
CA LYS A 69 0.36 -10.03 15.88
C LYS A 69 0.95 -10.61 14.57
N PRO A 70 1.64 -11.77 14.61
CA PRO A 70 2.33 -12.32 13.44
C PRO A 70 1.41 -12.62 12.24
N SER A 71 0.15 -12.95 12.52
CA SER A 71 -0.87 -13.24 11.50
C SER A 71 -1.89 -12.11 11.35
N LEU A 72 -1.48 -10.86 11.57
CA LEU A 72 -2.36 -9.70 11.37
C LEU A 72 -2.80 -9.64 9.90
N THR A 73 -4.10 -9.66 9.66
CA THR A 73 -4.70 -9.51 8.34
C THR A 73 -5.52 -8.23 8.26
N PHE A 74 -5.73 -7.72 7.05
CA PHE A 74 -6.72 -6.67 6.83
C PHE A 74 -8.13 -7.20 7.10
N ASP A 75 -9.02 -6.32 7.53
CA ASP A 75 -10.44 -6.64 7.60
C ASP A 75 -10.94 -6.99 6.18
N GLN A 76 -11.73 -8.07 6.07
CA GLN A 76 -12.32 -8.43 4.80
C GLN A 76 -13.40 -7.40 4.46
N PHE A 77 -13.26 -6.76 3.30
CA PHE A 77 -14.34 -5.97 2.73
C PHE A 77 -15.50 -6.90 2.35
N HIS A 78 -16.50 -7.01 3.23
CA HIS A 78 -17.79 -7.57 2.87
C HIS A 78 -18.60 -6.51 2.13
N LYS A 79 -19.11 -6.87 0.96
CA LYS A 79 -20.07 -6.07 0.21
C LYS A 79 -21.41 -6.77 0.36
N ASP A 80 -22.38 -6.09 0.96
CA ASP A 80 -23.80 -6.43 0.78
C ASP A 80 -24.19 -6.29 -0.70
#